data_AF-A0A4Z1CBZ4-F1
#
_entry.id   AF-A0A4Z1CBZ4-F1
#
_cell.length_a   1.000
_cell.length_b   1.000
_cell.length_c   1.000
_cell.angle_alpha   90.00
_cell.angle_beta   90.00
_cell.angle_gamma   90.00
#
_symmetry.space_group_name_H-M   'P 1'
#
loop_
_entity.id
_entity.type
_entity.pdbx_description
1 polymer ?
#
loop_
_entity_poly.entity_id
_entity_poly.type
_entity_poly.pdbx_seq_one_letter_code
_entity_poly.pdbx_strand_id
1 'polypeptide(L)'
;MTDKTFVSVFRSSKKPDTYLFVPRGQVWEDLPESLLGIFGKPVHSMDLIMTPDRRLARTSGRQVLEAIADKGFFLQMPEEQSGYVVDFRTRPEQQRERAAETDEGAGNSE
;
A
#
# COMPACT_ATOMS: atom_id res chain seq x y z
N MET A 1 -5.83 25.28 14.25
CA MET A 1 -5.08 26.03 13.22
C MET A 1 -5.23 25.27 11.92
N THR A 2 -5.64 25.95 10.85
CA THR A 2 -5.85 25.33 9.55
C THR A 2 -4.51 25.38 8.81
N ASP A 3 -3.56 24.53 9.20
CA ASP A 3 -2.23 24.52 8.59
C ASP A 3 -2.31 23.83 7.22
N LYS A 4 -2.62 24.66 6.22
CA LYS A 4 -2.64 24.31 4.80
C LYS A 4 -1.29 24.65 4.21
N THR A 5 -0.59 23.64 3.69
CA THR A 5 0.74 23.82 3.07
C THR A 5 0.69 23.39 1.62
N PHE A 6 1.25 24.20 0.71
CA PHE A 6 1.47 23.76 -0.67
C PHE A 6 2.64 22.79 -0.71
N VAL A 7 2.38 21.56 -1.12
CA VAL A 7 3.36 20.47 -1.17
C VAL A 7 3.51 20.02 -2.62
N SER A 8 4.75 19.88 -3.06
CA SER A 8 5.12 19.26 -4.33
C SER A 8 5.51 17.81 -4.10
N VAL A 9 4.97 16.92 -4.93
CA VAL A 9 5.22 15.47 -4.86
C VAL A 9 6.06 15.04 -6.04
N PHE A 10 7.15 14.37 -5.76
CA PHE A 10 8.06 13.80 -6.75
C PHE A 10 8.04 12.28 -6.64
N ARG A 11 8.18 11.59 -7.77
CA ARG A 11 8.39 10.15 -7.82
C ARG A 11 9.86 9.85 -8.12
N SER A 12 10.36 8.75 -7.57
CA SER A 12 11.72 8.28 -7.87
C SER A 12 11.80 7.78 -9.31
N SER A 13 12.92 8.07 -9.98
CA SER A 13 13.24 7.47 -11.28
C SER A 13 13.90 6.10 -11.16
N LYS A 14 14.37 5.73 -9.97
CA LYS A 14 15.13 4.49 -9.70
C LYS A 14 14.28 3.42 -9.03
N LYS A 15 13.42 3.81 -8.09
CA LYS A 15 12.60 2.88 -7.31
C LYS A 15 11.12 3.10 -7.61
N PRO A 16 10.37 2.08 -8.06
CA PRO A 16 8.93 2.18 -8.19
C PRO A 16 8.31 2.44 -6.81
N ASP A 17 7.12 3.04 -6.81
CA ASP A 17 6.33 3.24 -5.59
C ASP A 17 6.97 4.10 -4.48
N THR A 18 8.09 4.78 -4.79
CA THR A 18 8.78 5.70 -3.89
C THR A 18 8.46 7.15 -4.24
N TYR A 19 7.96 7.90 -3.25
CA TYR A 19 7.54 9.29 -3.41
C TYR A 19 8.20 10.20 -2.37
N LEU A 20 8.54 11.41 -2.80
CA LEU A 20 9.09 12.46 -1.96
C LEU A 20 8.13 13.65 -1.93
N PHE A 21 7.79 14.10 -0.73
CA PHE A 21 6.92 15.24 -0.48
C PHE A 21 7.75 16.35 0.14
N VAL A 22 7.68 17.54 -0.46
CA VAL A 22 8.43 18.73 -0.02
C VAL A 22 7.56 19.97 -0.10
N PRO A 23 7.83 21.02 0.71
CA PRO A 23 7.24 22.33 0.50
C PRO A 23 7.42 22.79 -0.94
N ARG A 24 6.40 23.45 -1.50
CA ARG A 24 6.53 24.06 -2.82
C ARG A 24 7.65 25.10 -2.80
N GLY A 25 8.57 25.01 -3.75
CA GLY A 25 9.75 25.88 -3.81
C GLY A 25 10.95 25.37 -3.01
N GLN A 26 10.91 24.12 -2.51
CA GLN A 26 12.06 23.47 -1.87
C GLN A 26 13.31 23.56 -2.74
N VAL A 27 14.43 23.92 -2.12
CA VAL A 27 15.76 23.90 -2.74
C VAL A 27 16.36 22.49 -2.56
N TRP A 28 16.83 21.90 -3.66
CA TRP A 28 17.35 20.52 -3.67
C TRP A 28 18.63 20.35 -2.85
N GLU A 29 19.40 21.43 -2.71
CA GLU A 29 20.66 21.49 -1.97
C GLU A 29 20.45 21.33 -0.45
N ASP A 30 19.24 21.63 0.05
CA ASP A 30 18.87 21.45 1.46
C ASP A 30 18.54 19.98 1.80
N LEU A 31 18.40 19.11 0.79
CA LEU A 31 18.12 17.70 1.02
C LEU A 31 19.41 16.90 1.22
N PRO A 32 19.41 15.89 2.10
CA PRO A 32 20.57 15.03 2.30
C PRO A 32 21.01 14.37 0.99
N GLU A 33 22.30 14.41 0.67
CA GLU A 33 22.84 13.81 -0.56
C GLU A 33 22.54 12.29 -0.64
N SER A 34 22.55 11.62 0.51
CA SER A 34 22.17 10.20 0.64
C SER A 34 20.74 9.91 0.19
N LEU A 35 19.81 10.84 0.42
CA LEU A 35 18.42 10.75 -0.04
C LEU A 35 18.37 10.80 -1.57
N LEU A 36 19.06 11.76 -2.18
CA LEU A 36 19.11 11.94 -3.63
C LEU A 36 19.78 10.75 -4.32
N GLY A 37 20.82 10.17 -3.70
CA GLY A 37 21.50 8.98 -4.22
C GLY A 37 20.56 7.78 -4.39
N ILE A 38 19.73 7.52 -3.37
CA ILE A 38 18.72 6.44 -3.38
C ILE A 38 17.54 6.78 -4.29
N PHE A 39 17.08 8.03 -4.24
CA PHE A 39 15.89 8.48 -4.97
C PHE A 39 16.14 8.65 -6.48
N GLY A 40 17.39 8.89 -6.88
CA GLY A 40 17.75 9.17 -8.27
C GLY A 40 17.26 10.56 -8.69
N LYS A 41 16.95 10.72 -9.98
CA LYS A 41 16.46 12.00 -10.51
C LYS A 41 15.00 12.17 -10.09
N PRO A 42 14.64 13.20 -9.31
CA PRO A 42 13.25 13.44 -8.95
C PRO A 42 12.43 13.78 -10.20
N VAL A 43 11.32 13.07 -10.40
CA VAL A 43 10.36 13.38 -11.45
C VAL A 43 9.14 14.00 -10.80
N HIS A 44 8.82 15.25 -11.13
CA HIS A 44 7.63 15.92 -10.61
C HIS A 44 6.38 15.10 -10.97
N SER A 45 5.54 14.83 -9.97
CA SER A 45 4.32 14.05 -10.14
C SER A 45 3.09 14.94 -10.07
N MET A 46 2.99 15.79 -9.04
CA MET A 46 1.86 16.71 -8.84
C MET A 46 2.16 17.72 -7.73
N ASP A 47 1.38 18.79 -7.70
CA ASP A 47 1.30 19.71 -6.57
C ASP A 47 -0.07 19.58 -5.89
N LEU A 48 -0.10 19.69 -4.56
CA LEU A 48 -1.35 19.61 -3.80
C LEU A 48 -1.30 20.46 -2.53
N ILE A 49 -2.47 20.91 -2.09
CA ILE A 49 -2.63 21.53 -0.78
C ILE A 49 -2.78 20.41 0.26
N MET A 50 -1.79 20.32 1.14
CA MET A 50 -1.80 19.38 2.26
C MET A 50 -2.52 20.00 3.45
N THR A 51 -3.40 19.21 4.07
CA THR A 51 -4.04 19.52 5.35
C THR A 51 -3.85 18.34 6.30
N PRO A 52 -3.92 18.54 7.62
CA PRO A 52 -3.81 17.45 8.59
C PRO A 52 -4.84 16.34 8.36
N ASP A 53 -6.06 16.70 7.95
CA ASP A 53 -7.19 15.78 7.72
C ASP A 53 -7.16 15.11 6.34
N ARG A 54 -6.19 15.46 5.49
CA ARG A 54 -6.08 14.87 4.15
C ARG A 54 -5.68 13.40 4.27
N ARG A 55 -6.50 12.51 3.72
CA ARG A 55 -6.19 11.07 3.62
C ARG A 55 -5.47 10.80 2.31
N LEU A 56 -4.30 10.17 2.39
CA LEU A 56 -3.57 9.63 1.24
C LEU A 56 -3.62 8.11 1.29
N ALA A 57 -3.32 7.45 0.17
CA ALA A 57 -3.42 5.99 0.08
C ALA A 57 -2.52 5.26 1.08
N ARG A 58 -1.31 5.78 1.33
CA ARG A 58 -0.29 5.14 2.18
C ARG A 58 0.09 5.92 3.44
N THR A 59 -0.39 7.15 3.61
CA THR A 59 -0.03 8.00 4.76
C THR A 59 -1.14 9.02 5.06
N SER A 60 -0.98 9.78 6.15
CA SER A 60 -1.88 10.88 6.51
C SER A 60 -1.23 12.22 6.25
N GLY A 61 -2.03 13.23 5.93
CA GLY A 61 -1.54 14.60 5.78
C GLY A 61 -0.85 15.12 7.03
N ARG A 62 -1.31 14.72 8.23
CA ARG A 62 -0.64 15.02 9.51
C ARG A 62 0.81 14.51 9.53
N GLN A 63 1.03 13.22 9.24
CA GLN A 63 2.39 12.65 9.22
C GLN A 63 3.30 13.35 8.22
N VAL A 64 2.77 13.68 7.04
CA VAL A 64 3.53 14.41 6.02
C VAL A 64 3.90 15.81 6.50
N LEU A 65 2.94 16.55 7.08
CA LEU A 65 3.17 17.90 7.59
C LEU A 65 4.15 17.91 8.76
N GLU A 66 4.03 16.98 9.70
CA GLU A 66 4.96 16.84 10.83
C GLU A 66 6.38 16.54 10.36
N ALA A 67 6.55 15.62 9.41
CA ALA A 67 7.87 15.28 8.87
C ALA A 67 8.47 16.43 8.04
N ILE A 68 7.64 17.16 7.28
CA ILE A 68 8.10 18.35 6.57
C ILE A 68 8.52 19.44 7.56
N ALA A 69 7.79 19.64 8.66
CA ALA A 69 8.15 20.62 9.68
C ALA A 69 9.45 20.27 10.43
N ASP A 70 9.69 18.98 10.67
CA ASP A 70 10.89 18.48 11.37
C ASP A 70 12.13 18.39 10.46
N LYS A 71 11.96 17.86 9.24
CA LYS A 71 13.07 17.45 8.35
C LYS A 71 13.14 18.21 7.03
N GLY A 72 12.13 19.03 6.72
CA GLY A 72 11.97 19.68 5.41
C GLY A 72 11.38 18.77 4.32
N PHE A 73 11.21 17.46 4.58
CA PHE A 73 10.66 16.53 3.60
C PHE A 73 10.01 15.30 4.24
N PHE A 74 9.19 14.60 3.47
CA PHE A 74 8.68 13.26 3.80
C PHE A 74 8.96 12.27 2.66
N LEU A 75 9.61 11.15 2.98
CA LEU A 75 9.89 10.08 2.03
C LEU A 75 8.94 8.90 2.27
N GLN A 76 8.12 8.57 1.27
CA GLN A 76 7.32 7.37 1.22
C GLN A 76 8.09 6.29 0.45
N MET A 77 8.41 5.18 1.10
CA MET A 77 8.97 3.99 0.46
C MET A 77 7.87 2.98 0.11
N PRO A 78 8.08 2.08 -0.88
CA PRO A 78 7.21 0.95 -1.11
C PRO A 78 7.09 0.11 0.17
N GLU A 79 5.87 -0.30 0.48
CA GLU A 79 5.62 -1.37 1.42
C GLU A 79 6.26 -2.66 0.88
N GLU A 80 7.12 -3.31 1.67
CA GLU A 80 7.61 -4.63 1.30
C GLU A 80 6.39 -5.55 1.22
N GLN A 81 6.04 -5.97 0.00
CA GLN A 81 5.04 -7.01 -0.18
C GLN A 81 5.63 -8.25 0.49
N SER A 82 5.25 -8.50 1.74
CA SER A 82 5.35 -9.82 2.32
C SER A 82 4.60 -10.73 1.35
N GLY A 83 5.36 -11.53 0.59
CA GLY A 83 4.82 -12.37 -0.47
C GLY A 83 3.66 -13.17 0.09
N TYR A 84 2.47 -12.98 -0.47
CA TYR A 84 1.32 -13.81 -0.14
C TYR A 84 1.65 -15.25 -0.52
N VAL A 85 2.13 -16.06 0.43
CA VAL A 85 2.15 -17.51 0.28
C VAL A 85 0.72 -17.97 0.52
N VAL A 86 -0.05 -18.15 -0.55
CA VAL A 86 -1.32 -18.85 -0.49
C VAL A 86 -1.01 -20.35 -0.36
N ASP A 87 -1.05 -20.88 0.86
CA ASP A 87 -0.94 -22.32 1.09
C ASP A 87 -2.28 -22.98 0.71
N PHE A 88 -2.30 -23.71 -0.41
CA PHE A 88 -3.47 -24.42 -0.94
C PHE A 88 -3.69 -25.81 -0.30
N ARG A 89 -3.25 -26.07 0.95
CA ARG A 89 -3.43 -27.39 1.55
C ARG A 89 -4.72 -27.49 2.34
N THR A 90 -5.83 -27.71 1.66
CA THR A 90 -6.82 -28.69 2.14
C THR A 90 -7.68 -29.18 0.97
N ARG A 91 -7.39 -30.38 0.45
CA ARG A 91 -8.41 -31.18 -0.24
C ARG A 91 -9.08 -32.03 0.84
N PRO A 92 -10.32 -31.75 1.26
CA PRO A 92 -11.07 -32.73 2.03
C PRO A 92 -11.43 -33.88 1.09
N GLU A 93 -10.78 -35.04 1.28
CA GLU A 93 -11.30 -36.32 0.79
C GLU A 93 -12.66 -36.58 1.43
N GLN A 94 -13.74 -36.26 0.72
CA GLN A 94 -15.09 -36.72 1.06
C GLN A 94 -15.92 -36.87 -0.23
N GLN A 95 -15.62 -37.91 -1.02
CA GLN A 95 -16.63 -38.48 -1.91
C GLN A 95 -16.26 -39.89 -2.41
N ARG A 96 -16.27 -40.89 -1.52
CA ARG A 96 -16.47 -42.31 -1.82
C ARG A 96 -16.99 -42.96 -0.54
N GLU A 97 -18.13 -43.60 -0.41
CA GLU A 97 -19.18 -44.09 -1.31
C GLU A 97 -20.44 -44.20 -0.41
N ARG A 98 -21.53 -43.51 -0.72
CA ARG A 98 -22.80 -44.11 -1.19
C ARG A 98 -22.79 -45.66 -1.20
N ALA A 99 -23.29 -46.27 -0.12
CA ALA A 99 -23.90 -47.60 -0.16
C ALA A 99 -24.94 -47.72 0.97
N ALA A 100 -26.02 -46.95 0.82
CA ALA A 100 -27.29 -47.19 1.50
C ALA A 100 -28.37 -47.14 0.42
N GLU A 101 -28.40 -48.17 -0.42
CA GLU A 101 -29.50 -48.50 -1.32
C GLU A 101 -29.80 -49.98 -1.02
N THR A 102 -30.85 -50.20 -0.23
CA THR A 102 -32.14 -50.78 -0.66
C THR A 102 -32.12 -52.31 -0.64
N ASP A 103 -32.55 -52.88 0.48
CA ASP A 103 -33.11 -54.23 0.52
C ASP A 103 -34.62 -54.08 0.28
N GLU A 104 -35.04 -54.45 -0.94
CA GLU A 104 -36.43 -54.54 -1.38
C GLU A 104 -37.11 -55.77 -0.76
N GLY A 105 -38.42 -55.68 -0.49
CA GLY A 105 -39.23 -56.92 -0.38
C GLY A 105 -40.44 -56.90 0.55
N ALA A 106 -41.24 -55.84 0.58
CA ALA A 106 -42.63 -55.96 1.04
C ALA A 106 -43.54 -56.11 -0.18
N GLY A 107 -43.97 -57.35 -0.44
CA GLY A 107 -44.95 -57.68 -1.47
C GLY A 107 -45.69 -58.96 -1.10
N ASN A 108 -46.65 -58.85 -0.18
CA ASN A 108 -47.62 -59.89 0.13
C ASN A 108 -48.90 -59.65 -0.69
N SER A 109 -49.58 -60.77 -1.03
CA SER A 109 -51.01 -60.94 -1.36
C SER A 109 -51.56 -60.23 -2.61
N GLU A 110 -51.97 -60.99 -3.62
CA GLU A 110 -53.32 -61.62 -3.70
C GLU A 110 -53.34 -62.78 -4.71
#